data_AF-A0A7Y5CP12-F1
#
_entry.id   AF-A0A7Y5CP12-F1
#
_cell.length_a   1.000
_cell.length_b   1.000
_cell.length_c   1.000
_cell.angle_alpha   90.00
_cell.angle_beta   90.00
_cell.angle_gamma   90.00
#
_symmetry.space_group_name_H-M   'P 1'
#
loop_
_entity.id
_entity.type
_entity.pdbx_description
1 polymer ?
#
loop_
_entity_poly.entity_id
_entity_poly.type
_entity_poly.pdbx_seq_one_letter_code
_entity_poly.pdbx_strand_id
1 'polypeptide(L)'
;MVETAAKETVAAVPHGPLTANQETAPPPQAQPKLAKAKTADQKPLPQEPSPPQPSKSLRPNQKVTSLRFKPVENLSPDAVPAMLKEKGFFDYYINKHGRGLRHQYESVERNGAKLVIDHATGLTWQRGGSEELMTFANALKYLEQLNRERFAGYNDWRLPTLEEAMSLMEPEKRNRDLYIDPVFDKNQHWIWTADKEASGGAWVVYFYGGACTHGGVHDPNYVRAVRSGQS
;
A
#
# COMPACT_ATOMS: atom_id res chain seq x y z
N MET A 1 -70.06 -25.56 -9.69
CA MET A 1 -70.82 -25.80 -10.92
C MET A 1 -70.24 -24.88 -11.99
N VAL A 2 -69.72 -25.50 -13.07
CA VAL A 2 -69.58 -25.02 -14.48
C VAL A 2 -69.02 -23.61 -14.77
N GLU A 3 -68.23 -23.32 -15.81
CA GLU A 3 -67.38 -23.99 -16.82
C GLU A 3 -66.92 -22.86 -17.79
N THR A 4 -65.74 -23.00 -18.42
CA THR A 4 -65.35 -22.52 -19.78
C THR A 4 -65.50 -21.02 -20.17
N ALA A 5 -64.69 -20.38 -21.03
CA ALA A 5 -63.60 -20.72 -21.93
C ALA A 5 -62.86 -19.44 -22.39
N ALA A 6 -61.73 -19.67 -23.07
CA ALA A 6 -60.74 -18.76 -23.67
C ALA A 6 -61.22 -17.67 -24.65
N LYS A 7 -60.38 -16.64 -24.86
CA LYS A 7 -59.71 -16.39 -26.16
C LYS A 7 -58.62 -15.32 -26.11
N GLU A 8 -57.51 -15.64 -26.76
CA GLU A 8 -56.39 -14.78 -27.18
C GLU A 8 -56.82 -13.66 -28.13
N THR A 9 -56.00 -12.62 -28.31
CA THR A 9 -55.33 -12.32 -29.59
C THR A 9 -54.21 -11.28 -29.42
N VAL A 10 -53.09 -11.61 -30.05
CA VAL A 10 -51.80 -10.93 -30.20
C VAL A 10 -51.91 -9.70 -31.11
N ALA A 11 -51.16 -8.64 -30.80
CA ALA A 11 -50.81 -7.60 -31.77
C ALA A 11 -49.31 -7.70 -32.11
N ALA A 12 -49.04 -8.00 -33.38
CA ALA A 12 -47.73 -8.03 -34.00
C ALA A 12 -47.29 -6.61 -34.42
N VAL A 13 -45.99 -6.33 -34.37
CA VAL A 13 -45.35 -5.20 -35.05
C VAL A 13 -44.13 -5.73 -35.83
N PRO A 14 -43.94 -5.36 -37.11
CA PRO A 14 -43.07 -6.08 -38.04
C PRO A 14 -41.59 -5.68 -38.00
N HIS A 15 -40.79 -6.60 -38.55
CA HIS A 15 -39.33 -6.59 -38.69
C HIS A 15 -38.78 -5.71 -39.82
N GLY A 16 -37.55 -5.21 -39.61
CA GLY A 16 -36.50 -5.05 -40.64
C GLY A 16 -35.62 -3.79 -40.48
N PRO A 17 -34.35 -3.77 -40.97
CA PRO A 17 -33.35 -4.83 -41.01
C PRO A 17 -32.03 -4.46 -40.26
N LEU A 18 -31.22 -5.49 -40.04
CA LEU A 18 -29.85 -5.46 -39.52
C LEU A 18 -28.92 -4.58 -40.38
N THR A 19 -28.14 -3.72 -39.74
CA THR A 19 -26.93 -3.14 -40.36
C THR A 19 -25.72 -3.29 -39.44
N ALA A 20 -24.80 -4.12 -39.94
CA ALA A 20 -23.35 -4.20 -39.78
C ALA A 20 -22.67 -3.45 -38.61
N ASN A 21 -21.95 -4.26 -37.82
CA ASN A 21 -20.80 -3.89 -37.01
C ASN A 21 -19.82 -2.99 -37.79
N GLN A 22 -19.49 -1.82 -37.25
CA GLN A 22 -18.26 -1.11 -37.61
C GLN A 22 -17.15 -1.57 -36.68
N GLU A 23 -16.41 -2.56 -37.17
CA GLU A 23 -15.09 -2.96 -36.68
C GLU A 23 -14.12 -1.81 -36.97
N THR A 24 -13.63 -1.16 -35.92
CA THR A 24 -12.60 -0.13 -36.04
C THR A 24 -11.26 -0.82 -36.24
N ALA A 25 -10.64 -0.56 -37.39
CA ALA A 25 -9.37 -1.14 -37.80
C ALA A 25 -8.22 -0.74 -36.83
N PRO A 26 -7.27 -1.65 -36.55
CA PRO A 26 -6.05 -1.31 -35.82
C PRO A 26 -5.13 -0.40 -36.66
N PRO A 27 -4.30 0.44 -36.02
CA PRO A 27 -3.38 1.34 -36.72
C PRO A 27 -2.31 0.57 -37.52
N PRO A 28 -1.78 1.14 -38.62
CA PRO A 28 -0.94 0.43 -39.57
C PRO A 28 0.41 0.02 -38.97
N GLN A 29 0.75 -1.26 -39.16
CA GLN A 29 2.06 -1.83 -38.88
C GLN A 29 3.10 -1.24 -39.82
N ALA A 30 4.18 -0.69 -39.26
CA ALA A 30 5.34 -0.24 -40.03
C ALA A 30 6.12 -1.46 -40.55
N GLN A 31 6.28 -1.54 -41.87
CA GLN A 31 7.15 -2.52 -42.53
C GLN A 31 8.63 -2.19 -42.29
N PRO A 32 9.52 -3.20 -42.14
CA PRO A 32 10.94 -2.96 -41.98
C PRO A 32 11.59 -2.58 -43.31
N LYS A 33 12.30 -1.44 -43.34
CA LYS A 33 13.17 -1.07 -44.46
C LYS A 33 14.49 -1.82 -44.35
N LEU A 34 14.81 -2.63 -45.36
CA LEU A 34 16.12 -3.23 -45.59
C LEU A 34 17.08 -2.19 -46.19
N ALA A 35 18.16 -1.85 -45.48
CA ALA A 35 19.30 -1.16 -46.07
C ALA A 35 20.64 -1.55 -45.39
N LYS A 36 21.41 -2.34 -46.16
CA LYS A 36 22.87 -2.36 -46.36
C LYS A 36 23.82 -2.36 -45.16
N ALA A 37 24.55 -3.47 -45.06
CA ALA A 37 25.69 -3.72 -44.19
C ALA A 37 26.85 -2.73 -44.41
N LYS A 38 27.46 -2.29 -43.30
CA LYS A 38 28.88 -1.92 -43.20
C LYS A 38 29.45 -2.21 -41.81
N THR A 39 30.55 -2.96 -41.84
CA THR A 39 31.71 -3.01 -40.95
C THR A 39 31.52 -3.44 -39.48
N ALA A 40 32.20 -4.54 -39.16
CA ALA A 40 32.38 -5.06 -37.81
C ALA A 40 33.26 -4.12 -36.99
N ASP A 41 32.83 -3.79 -35.77
CA ASP A 41 33.68 -3.35 -34.68
C ASP A 41 33.16 -3.89 -33.35
N GLN A 42 34.10 -4.12 -32.44
CA GLN A 42 34.08 -5.08 -31.34
C GLN A 42 32.96 -4.89 -30.31
N LYS A 43 32.35 -6.02 -29.91
CA LYS A 43 31.43 -6.13 -28.77
C LYS A 43 32.21 -5.88 -27.46
N PRO A 44 31.81 -4.92 -26.59
CA PRO A 44 32.40 -4.82 -25.27
C PRO A 44 32.04 -6.08 -24.46
N LEU A 45 33.02 -6.64 -23.75
CA LEU A 45 32.78 -7.72 -22.79
C LEU A 45 31.72 -7.30 -21.75
N PRO A 46 30.90 -8.24 -21.23
CA PRO A 46 30.01 -7.95 -20.12
C PRO A 46 30.82 -7.44 -18.93
N GLN A 47 30.50 -6.26 -18.42
CA GLN A 47 31.05 -5.79 -17.14
C GLN A 47 30.51 -6.71 -16.05
N GLU A 48 31.42 -7.33 -15.30
CA GLU A 48 31.12 -8.11 -14.10
C GLU A 48 30.32 -7.22 -13.13
N PRO A 49 29.21 -7.70 -12.53
CA PRO A 49 28.48 -6.91 -11.56
C PRO A 49 29.42 -6.53 -10.41
N SER A 50 29.47 -5.24 -10.09
CA SER A 50 30.28 -4.75 -8.98
C SER A 50 29.95 -5.53 -7.70
N PRO A 51 30.96 -5.88 -6.87
CA PRO A 51 30.73 -6.61 -5.63
C PRO A 51 29.69 -5.86 -4.79
N PRO A 52 28.81 -6.58 -4.06
CA PRO A 52 27.88 -5.94 -3.13
C PRO A 52 28.68 -5.05 -2.19
N GLN A 53 28.37 -3.75 -2.22
CA GLN A 53 28.95 -2.78 -1.30
C GLN A 53 28.68 -3.28 0.13
N PRO A 54 29.67 -3.24 1.04
CA PRO A 54 29.48 -3.66 2.42
C PRO A 54 28.29 -2.91 3.02
N SER A 55 27.37 -3.68 3.61
CA SER A 55 26.26 -3.18 4.40
C SER A 55 26.79 -2.07 5.32
N LYS A 56 26.19 -0.88 5.23
CA LYS A 56 26.57 0.24 6.09
C LYS A 56 26.37 -0.21 7.54
N SER A 57 27.47 -0.57 8.19
CA SER A 57 27.53 -0.86 9.61
C SER A 57 26.80 0.24 10.37
N LEU A 58 25.81 -0.17 11.17
CA LEU A 58 25.01 0.67 12.03
C LEU A 58 25.91 1.61 12.84
N ARG A 59 25.64 2.92 12.78
CA ARG A 59 26.36 3.88 13.62
C ARG A 59 26.02 3.59 15.10
N PRO A 60 27.00 3.26 15.97
CA PRO A 60 26.75 2.73 17.32
C PRO A 60 26.01 3.66 18.31
N ASN A 61 25.54 4.84 17.90
CA ASN A 61 24.98 5.85 18.80
C ASN A 61 23.78 6.62 18.20
N GLN A 62 23.05 6.01 17.26
CA GLN A 62 21.88 6.67 16.70
C GLN A 62 20.67 6.48 17.63
N LYS A 63 20.15 7.58 18.18
CA LYS A 63 18.97 7.58 19.06
C LYS A 63 17.76 7.05 18.27
N VAL A 64 17.19 5.94 18.72
CA VAL A 64 15.95 5.39 18.19
C VAL A 64 14.80 6.35 18.52
N THR A 65 14.00 6.68 17.51
CA THR A 65 12.81 7.52 17.65
C THR A 65 11.71 6.71 18.30
N SER A 66 11.26 7.15 19.49
CA SER A 66 10.15 6.51 20.18
C SER A 66 8.82 6.90 19.55
N LEU A 67 8.07 5.90 19.11
CA LEU A 67 6.72 6.01 18.58
C LEU A 67 5.74 5.33 19.52
N ARG A 68 4.52 5.85 19.59
CA ARG A 68 3.45 5.26 20.41
C ARG A 68 3.11 3.85 19.92
N PHE A 69 3.45 2.86 20.73
CA PHE A 69 3.15 1.45 20.49
C PHE A 69 1.69 1.08 20.81
N LYS A 70 1.10 1.68 21.85
CA LYS A 70 -0.25 1.32 22.33
C LYS A 70 -1.33 2.04 21.51
N PRO A 71 -2.30 1.32 20.91
CA PRO A 71 -3.46 1.93 20.28
C PRO A 71 -4.31 2.72 21.27
N VAL A 72 -5.04 3.71 20.76
CA VAL A 72 -6.01 4.54 21.47
C VAL A 72 -7.40 4.20 20.93
N GLU A 73 -8.30 3.83 21.84
CA GLU A 73 -9.66 3.39 21.49
C GLU A 73 -10.61 4.55 21.10
N ASN A 74 -10.27 5.79 21.45
CA ASN A 74 -11.08 6.97 21.18
C ASN A 74 -10.17 8.15 20.79
N LEU A 75 -9.35 7.99 19.76
CA LEU A 75 -8.47 9.04 19.29
C LEU A 75 -9.29 10.11 18.57
N SER A 76 -9.48 11.25 19.25
CA SER A 76 -10.21 12.39 18.71
C SER A 76 -9.47 12.99 17.50
N PRO A 77 -10.20 13.36 16.41
CA PRO A 77 -9.62 14.09 15.29
C PRO A 77 -8.88 15.37 15.71
N ASP A 78 -9.32 16.04 16.79
CA ASP A 78 -8.69 17.27 17.28
C ASP A 78 -7.30 17.03 17.90
N ALA A 79 -7.00 15.81 18.35
CA ALA A 79 -5.71 15.46 18.92
C ALA A 79 -4.64 15.18 17.84
N VAL A 80 -5.06 14.80 16.64
CA VAL A 80 -4.14 14.39 15.55
C VAL A 80 -3.24 15.54 15.07
N PRO A 81 -3.74 16.78 14.83
CA PRO A 81 -2.87 17.89 14.46
C PRO A 81 -1.76 18.19 15.45
N ALA A 82 -2.01 18.04 16.75
CA ALA A 82 -1.01 18.25 17.79
C ALA A 82 0.10 17.19 17.70
N MET A 83 -0.28 15.90 17.58
CA MET A 83 0.66 14.79 17.41
C MET A 83 1.53 14.97 16.15
N LEU A 84 0.93 15.31 15.01
CA LEU A 84 1.67 15.51 13.75
C LEU A 84 2.70 16.63 13.86
N LYS A 85 2.32 17.76 14.49
CA LYS A 85 3.22 18.90 14.71
C LYS A 85 4.34 18.57 15.68
N GLU A 86 4.03 17.91 16.79
CA GLU A 86 5.01 17.50 17.81
C GLU A 86 6.08 16.58 17.20
N LYS A 87 5.65 15.60 16.41
CA LYS A 87 6.55 14.63 15.77
C LYS A 87 7.20 15.14 14.49
N GLY A 88 6.72 16.27 13.95
CA GLY A 88 7.16 16.81 12.67
C GLY A 88 6.74 15.97 11.46
N PHE A 89 5.72 15.13 11.61
CA PHE A 89 5.22 14.26 10.54
C PHE A 89 4.49 15.07 9.49
N PHE A 90 4.74 14.74 8.23
CA PHE A 90 4.06 15.36 7.11
C PHE A 90 2.61 14.90 7.06
N ASP A 91 1.71 15.86 6.84
CA ASP A 91 0.35 15.63 6.38
C ASP A 91 0.00 16.78 5.44
N TYR A 92 -0.46 16.46 4.24
CA TYR A 92 -0.69 17.44 3.17
C TYR A 92 -1.67 18.56 3.58
N TYR A 93 -2.68 18.24 4.40
CA TYR A 93 -3.72 19.19 4.80
C TYR A 93 -3.44 19.81 6.17
N ILE A 94 -2.96 19.01 7.12
CA ILE A 94 -2.87 19.38 8.54
C ILE A 94 -1.47 19.92 8.90
N ASN A 95 -0.42 19.34 8.32
CA ASN A 95 0.98 19.67 8.65
C ASN A 95 1.89 19.65 7.41
N LYS A 96 1.55 20.46 6.40
CA LYS A 96 2.22 20.52 5.09
C LYS A 96 3.73 20.83 5.13
N HIS A 97 4.22 21.36 6.25
CA HIS A 97 5.63 21.68 6.47
C HIS A 97 6.32 20.68 7.40
N GLY A 98 5.63 19.59 7.77
CA GLY A 98 6.25 18.46 8.45
C GLY A 98 7.37 17.89 7.59
N ARG A 99 8.53 17.67 8.18
CA ARG A 99 9.72 17.18 7.47
C ARG A 99 9.73 15.66 7.32
N GLY A 100 8.76 14.97 7.91
CA GLY A 100 8.74 13.52 8.00
C GLY A 100 9.82 13.00 8.96
N LEU A 101 9.96 11.68 9.03
CA LEU A 101 11.01 11.04 9.80
C LEU A 101 12.16 10.61 8.88
N ARG A 102 13.41 10.83 9.32
CA ARG A 102 14.57 10.32 8.60
C ARG A 102 14.81 8.85 8.93
N HIS A 103 14.26 7.98 8.10
CA HIS A 103 14.38 6.54 8.28
C HIS A 103 15.77 5.97 7.94
N GLN A 104 16.01 4.75 8.44
CA GLN A 104 17.18 3.94 8.10
C GLN A 104 16.70 2.53 7.74
N TYR A 105 16.14 2.42 6.55
CA TYR A 105 15.56 1.16 6.09
C TYR A 105 16.62 0.15 5.67
N GLU A 106 16.40 -1.08 6.07
CA GLU A 106 17.07 -2.28 5.58
C GLU A 106 16.01 -3.24 5.03
N SER A 107 16.15 -3.61 3.75
CA SER A 107 15.32 -4.65 3.15
C SER A 107 15.87 -6.02 3.49
N VAL A 108 15.02 -6.89 4.04
CA VAL A 108 15.41 -8.25 4.44
C VAL A 108 14.45 -9.25 3.83
N GLU A 109 14.96 -10.39 3.38
CA GLU A 109 14.16 -11.55 3.04
C GLU A 109 14.39 -12.64 4.09
N ARG A 110 13.30 -13.16 4.67
CA ARG A 110 13.36 -14.18 5.72
C ARG A 110 12.23 -15.18 5.53
N ASN A 111 12.58 -16.46 5.38
CA ASN A 111 11.62 -17.54 5.09
C ASN A 111 10.71 -17.23 3.88
N GLY A 112 11.27 -16.63 2.82
CA GLY A 112 10.52 -16.21 1.62
C GLY A 112 9.66 -14.95 1.79
N ALA A 113 9.61 -14.36 2.98
CA ALA A 113 8.88 -13.12 3.24
C ALA A 113 9.81 -11.90 3.12
N LYS A 114 9.31 -10.83 2.48
CA LYS A 114 10.03 -9.56 2.32
C LYS A 114 9.63 -8.57 3.41
N LEU A 115 10.62 -8.14 4.17
CA LEU A 115 10.48 -7.26 5.33
C LEU A 115 11.26 -5.96 5.12
N VAL A 116 10.84 -4.92 5.82
CA VAL A 116 11.61 -3.67 5.96
C VAL A 116 11.88 -3.46 7.44
N ILE A 117 13.15 -3.51 7.83
CA ILE A 117 13.59 -3.13 9.18
C ILE A 117 13.93 -1.65 9.14
N ASP A 118 13.33 -0.86 10.03
CA ASP A 118 13.67 0.55 10.18
C ASP A 118 14.46 0.78 11.45
N HIS A 119 15.77 0.94 11.30
CA HIS A 119 16.68 1.17 12.43
C HIS A 119 16.48 2.54 13.09
N ALA A 120 15.76 3.48 12.47
CA ALA A 120 15.46 4.76 13.07
C ALA A 120 14.32 4.68 14.10
N THR A 121 13.40 3.73 13.97
CA THR A 121 12.25 3.54 14.86
C THR A 121 12.30 2.22 15.65
N GLY A 122 13.19 1.31 15.24
CA GLY A 122 13.24 -0.05 15.77
C GLY A 122 12.05 -0.89 15.33
N LEU A 123 11.29 -0.50 14.31
CA LEU A 123 10.13 -1.25 13.82
C LEU A 123 10.51 -2.15 12.65
N THR A 124 9.82 -3.27 12.52
CA THR A 124 9.89 -4.12 11.33
C THR A 124 8.52 -4.18 10.68
N TRP A 125 8.49 -3.98 9.37
CA TRP A 125 7.28 -3.86 8.58
C TRP A 125 7.19 -4.98 7.53
N GLN A 126 5.98 -5.40 7.20
CA GLN A 126 5.73 -6.07 5.93
C GLN A 126 6.06 -5.10 4.79
N ARG A 127 6.86 -5.55 3.80
CA ARG A 127 7.15 -4.75 2.62
C ARG A 127 5.96 -4.61 1.69
N GLY A 128 5.13 -5.66 1.59
CA GLY A 128 4.02 -5.74 0.64
C GLY A 128 2.62 -5.74 1.25
N GLY A 129 2.48 -5.78 2.58
CA GLY A 129 1.16 -5.80 3.23
C GLY A 129 0.21 -6.89 2.73
N SER A 130 -1.09 -6.63 2.79
CA SER A 130 -2.12 -7.45 2.17
C SER A 130 -2.25 -7.16 0.67
N GLU A 131 -2.55 -8.20 -0.11
CA GLU A 131 -2.80 -8.08 -1.56
C GLU A 131 -4.20 -7.52 -1.85
N GLU A 132 -5.16 -7.83 -0.98
CA GLU A 132 -6.55 -7.41 -1.09
C GLU A 132 -6.92 -6.37 -0.02
N LEU A 133 -7.94 -5.57 -0.35
CA LEU A 133 -8.60 -4.69 0.60
C LEU A 133 -9.52 -5.50 1.51
N MET A 134 -9.62 -5.10 2.76
CA MET A 134 -10.44 -5.82 3.73
C MET A 134 -11.06 -4.89 4.78
N THR A 135 -12.21 -5.31 5.31
CA THR A 135 -12.84 -4.66 6.46
C THR A 135 -11.93 -4.74 7.69
N PHE A 136 -12.17 -3.91 8.70
CA PHE A 136 -11.36 -3.93 9.92
C PHE A 136 -11.38 -5.31 10.60
N ALA A 137 -12.55 -5.95 10.68
CA ALA A 137 -12.67 -7.28 11.26
C ALA A 137 -11.86 -8.34 10.48
N ASN A 138 -11.85 -8.25 9.15
CA ASN A 138 -11.03 -9.15 8.32
C ASN A 138 -9.53 -8.82 8.41
N ALA A 139 -9.15 -7.57 8.63
CA ALA A 139 -7.78 -7.18 8.94
C ALA A 139 -7.25 -7.82 10.23
N LEU A 140 -8.09 -7.90 11.27
CA LEU A 140 -7.72 -8.61 12.50
C LEU A 140 -7.54 -10.10 12.25
N LYS A 141 -8.45 -10.74 11.49
CA LYS A 141 -8.30 -12.16 11.11
C LYS A 141 -7.05 -12.42 10.26
N TYR A 142 -6.72 -11.50 9.35
CA TYR A 142 -5.47 -11.55 8.58
C TYR A 142 -4.25 -11.56 9.50
N LEU A 143 -4.22 -10.72 10.53
CA LEU A 143 -3.11 -10.70 11.51
C LEU A 143 -3.07 -11.95 12.38
N GLU A 144 -4.23 -12.48 12.80
CA GLU A 144 -4.31 -13.77 13.51
C GLU A 144 -3.74 -14.91 12.67
N GLN A 145 -4.04 -14.94 11.36
CA GLN A 145 -3.44 -15.88 10.42
C GLN A 145 -1.93 -15.70 10.35
N LEU A 146 -1.48 -14.47 10.11
CA LEU A 146 -0.08 -14.10 9.95
C LEU A 146 0.76 -14.55 11.17
N ASN A 147 0.20 -14.38 12.37
CA ASN A 147 0.83 -14.76 13.61
C ASN A 147 0.83 -16.28 13.85
N ARG A 148 -0.28 -16.96 13.51
CA ARG A 148 -0.39 -18.41 13.64
C ARG A 148 0.57 -19.15 12.71
N GLU A 149 0.74 -18.64 11.49
CA GLU A 149 1.69 -19.18 10.51
C GLU A 149 3.15 -18.81 10.79
N ARG A 150 3.37 -17.95 11.79
CA ARG A 150 4.67 -17.39 12.13
C ARG A 150 5.33 -16.76 10.91
N PHE A 151 4.63 -15.86 10.21
CA PHE A 151 5.14 -15.19 9.02
C PHE A 151 6.53 -14.58 9.27
N ALA A 152 7.48 -14.90 8.38
CA ALA A 152 8.91 -14.58 8.51
C ALA A 152 9.58 -15.07 9.82
N GLY A 153 8.98 -16.05 10.50
CA GLY A 153 9.40 -16.59 11.79
C GLY A 153 8.80 -15.90 13.02
N TYR A 154 7.88 -14.95 12.85
CA TYR A 154 7.36 -14.11 13.94
C TYR A 154 5.84 -14.24 14.13
N ASN A 155 5.39 -14.07 15.38
CA ASN A 155 3.98 -14.24 15.80
C ASN A 155 3.42 -13.04 16.58
N ASP A 156 4.05 -11.89 16.46
CA ASP A 156 3.74 -10.62 17.15
C ASP A 156 3.40 -9.48 16.18
N TRP A 157 2.94 -9.84 14.98
CA TRP A 157 2.44 -8.89 13.98
C TRP A 157 1.13 -8.25 14.41
N ARG A 158 1.01 -6.95 14.18
CA ARG A 158 -0.17 -6.15 14.52
C ARG A 158 -0.43 -5.07 13.48
N LEU A 159 -1.58 -4.42 13.59
CA LEU A 159 -1.79 -3.14 12.93
C LEU A 159 -0.84 -2.09 13.55
N PRO A 160 -0.32 -1.15 12.74
CA PRO A 160 0.41 0.00 13.27
C PRO A 160 -0.53 0.93 14.01
N THR A 161 -0.04 1.68 14.99
CA THR A 161 -0.76 2.86 15.45
C THR A 161 -0.75 3.93 14.35
N LEU A 162 -1.64 4.91 14.43
CA LEU A 162 -1.65 6.07 13.56
C LEU A 162 -0.32 6.82 13.62
N GLU A 163 0.29 6.94 14.79
CA GLU A 163 1.60 7.57 14.95
C GLU A 163 2.69 6.79 14.21
N GLU A 164 2.70 5.46 14.30
CA GLU A 164 3.65 4.63 13.57
C GLU A 164 3.43 4.69 12.05
N ALA A 165 2.18 4.60 11.60
CA ALA A 165 1.85 4.65 10.18
C ALA A 165 2.14 6.03 9.56
N MET A 166 1.85 7.12 10.29
CA MET A 166 2.19 8.48 9.85
C MET A 166 3.70 8.74 9.85
N SER A 167 4.49 8.00 10.62
CA SER A 167 5.94 8.12 10.55
C SER A 167 6.49 7.76 9.16
N LEU A 168 5.82 6.85 8.43
CA LEU A 168 6.19 6.43 7.07
C LEU A 168 5.85 7.48 5.99
N MET A 169 5.13 8.55 6.35
CA MET A 169 4.70 9.56 5.40
C MET A 169 5.87 10.44 4.97
N GLU A 170 6.15 10.44 3.67
CA GLU A 170 7.17 11.28 3.07
C GLU A 170 6.60 12.66 2.69
N PRO A 171 7.36 13.77 2.82
CA PRO A 171 6.90 15.09 2.39
C PRO A 171 6.70 15.25 0.88
N GLU A 172 7.29 14.34 0.10
CA GLU A 172 7.22 14.31 -1.35
C GLU A 172 6.77 12.93 -1.83
N LYS A 173 6.18 12.88 -3.02
CA LYS A 173 5.85 11.60 -3.67
C LYS A 173 7.14 10.93 -4.11
N ARG A 174 7.54 9.86 -3.40
CA ARG A 174 8.81 9.16 -3.65
C ARG A 174 8.63 7.81 -4.32
N ASN A 175 7.48 7.15 -4.13
CA ASN A 175 7.17 5.86 -4.73
C ASN A 175 6.02 5.99 -5.72
N ARG A 176 6.35 6.29 -6.98
CA ARG A 176 5.39 6.74 -8.02
C ARG A 176 4.64 7.99 -7.57
N ASP A 177 3.35 7.86 -7.35
CA ASP A 177 2.41 8.90 -6.96
C ASP A 177 2.07 8.84 -5.46
N LEU A 178 2.81 8.04 -4.68
CA LEU A 178 2.61 7.87 -3.25
C LEU A 178 3.67 8.59 -2.41
N TYR A 179 3.22 9.17 -1.29
CA TYR A 179 4.02 9.79 -0.24
C TYR A 179 4.61 8.75 0.73
N ILE A 180 5.35 7.78 0.19
CA ILE A 180 6.02 6.73 0.95
C ILE A 180 7.34 6.37 0.28
N ASP A 181 8.32 5.88 1.04
CA ASP A 181 9.62 5.48 0.51
C ASP A 181 9.51 4.28 -0.48
N PRO A 182 10.29 4.27 -1.58
CA PRO A 182 10.32 3.17 -2.56
C PRO A 182 10.70 1.79 -2.03
N VAL A 183 11.23 1.71 -0.80
CA VAL A 183 11.51 0.42 -0.15
C VAL A 183 10.24 -0.41 0.04
N PHE A 184 9.08 0.25 0.17
CA PHE A 184 7.79 -0.41 0.31
C PHE A 184 7.14 -0.71 -1.05
N ASP A 185 6.37 -1.79 -1.13
CA ASP A 185 5.59 -2.05 -2.33
C ASP A 185 4.50 -0.98 -2.49
N LYS A 186 4.32 -0.54 -3.74
CA LYS A 186 3.46 0.57 -4.16
C LYS A 186 1.96 0.26 -4.21
N ASN A 187 1.54 -0.96 -3.87
CA ASN A 187 0.15 -1.37 -4.08
C ASN A 187 -0.77 -0.89 -2.95
N GLN A 188 -0.23 -0.73 -1.74
CA GLN A 188 -0.99 -0.29 -0.58
C GLN A 188 -1.04 1.23 -0.53
N HIS A 189 -1.97 1.81 -1.28
CA HIS A 189 -2.17 3.26 -1.37
C HIS A 189 -2.69 3.86 -0.06
N TRP A 190 -3.30 3.05 0.80
CA TRP A 190 -3.76 3.39 2.14
C TRP A 190 -3.85 2.17 3.03
N ILE A 191 -3.69 2.34 4.34
CA ILE A 191 -3.66 1.22 5.29
C ILE A 191 -4.49 1.50 6.53
N TRP A 192 -5.09 0.44 7.08
CA TRP A 192 -5.65 0.44 8.42
C TRP A 192 -4.59 0.76 9.48
N THR A 193 -5.01 1.46 10.52
CA THR A 193 -4.28 1.60 11.77
C THR A 193 -5.08 0.96 12.91
N ALA A 194 -4.41 0.69 14.03
CA ALA A 194 -5.03 0.13 15.23
C ALA A 194 -5.86 1.15 16.01
N ASP A 195 -5.66 2.45 15.78
CA ASP A 195 -6.36 3.51 16.51
C ASP A 195 -7.81 3.61 16.07
N LYS A 196 -8.71 3.70 17.05
CA LYS A 196 -10.14 3.87 16.86
C LYS A 196 -10.52 5.33 17.03
N GLU A 197 -11.56 5.73 16.32
CA GLU A 197 -12.15 7.06 16.44
C GLU A 197 -13.42 6.96 17.30
N ALA A 198 -13.75 8.04 18.02
CA ALA A 198 -14.80 8.04 19.05
C ALA A 198 -16.21 7.66 18.54
N SER A 199 -16.50 7.82 17.24
CA SER A 199 -17.75 7.38 16.62
C SER A 199 -17.82 5.89 16.30
N GLY A 200 -16.76 5.13 16.60
CA GLY A 200 -16.67 3.68 16.34
C GLY A 200 -15.97 3.33 15.02
N GLY A 201 -15.44 4.33 14.30
CA GLY A 201 -14.57 4.15 13.15
C GLY A 201 -13.14 3.74 13.52
N ALA A 202 -12.29 3.58 12.50
CA ALA A 202 -10.86 3.39 12.70
C ALA A 202 -10.06 4.34 11.81
N TRP A 203 -8.89 4.73 12.29
CA TRP A 203 -7.97 5.61 11.57
C TRP A 203 -7.26 4.87 10.44
N VAL A 204 -7.01 5.60 9.36
CA VAL A 204 -6.41 5.15 8.11
C VAL A 204 -5.32 6.16 7.70
N VAL A 205 -4.20 5.66 7.21
CA VAL A 205 -3.17 6.48 6.55
C VAL A 205 -3.29 6.33 5.05
N TYR A 206 -3.38 7.46 4.35
CA TYR A 206 -3.65 7.55 2.92
C TYR A 206 -2.42 8.10 2.17
N PHE A 207 -1.50 7.21 1.80
CA PHE A 207 -0.24 7.55 1.13
C PHE A 207 -0.42 8.19 -0.24
N TYR A 208 -1.52 7.93 -0.95
CA TYR A 208 -1.79 8.57 -2.24
C TYR A 208 -2.04 10.09 -2.11
N GLY A 209 -2.78 10.49 -1.06
CA GLY A 209 -3.10 11.89 -0.77
C GLY A 209 -2.17 12.55 0.25
N GLY A 210 -1.28 11.79 0.88
CA GLY A 210 -0.30 12.32 1.82
C GLY A 210 -0.91 12.71 3.16
N ALA A 211 -1.96 12.03 3.62
CA ALA A 211 -2.72 12.44 4.80
C ALA A 211 -3.23 11.24 5.63
N CYS A 212 -3.74 11.51 6.82
CA CYS A 212 -4.57 10.56 7.57
C CYS A 212 -6.04 10.97 7.62
N THR A 213 -6.91 9.97 7.76
CA THR A 213 -8.36 10.14 7.93
C THR A 213 -8.90 9.01 8.80
N HIS A 214 -10.19 8.99 9.09
CA HIS A 214 -10.89 7.86 9.70
C HIS A 214 -12.07 7.45 8.83
N GLY A 215 -12.45 6.17 8.93
CA GLY A 215 -13.55 5.58 8.16
C GLY A 215 -14.34 4.56 8.98
N GLY A 216 -15.45 4.09 8.41
CA GLY A 216 -16.26 3.05 9.02
C GLY A 216 -15.49 1.72 9.04
N VAL A 217 -15.66 0.92 10.10
CA VAL A 217 -14.96 -0.37 10.24
C VAL A 217 -15.32 -1.42 9.17
N HIS A 218 -16.36 -1.16 8.37
CA HIS A 218 -16.77 -1.97 7.23
C HIS A 218 -16.16 -1.50 5.90
N ASP A 219 -15.48 -0.35 5.87
CA ASP A 219 -14.84 0.15 4.66
C ASP A 219 -13.62 -0.71 4.30
N PRO A 220 -13.39 -1.04 3.03
CA PRO A 220 -12.27 -1.88 2.62
C PRO A 220 -10.96 -1.08 2.59
N ASN A 221 -9.96 -1.49 3.37
CA ASN A 221 -8.61 -0.88 3.37
C ASN A 221 -7.53 -1.97 3.37
N TYR A 222 -6.31 -1.63 2.94
CA TYR A 222 -5.20 -2.58 3.01
C TYR A 222 -4.66 -2.71 4.44
N VAL A 223 -3.90 -3.78 4.66
CA VAL A 223 -3.12 -3.98 5.87
C VAL A 223 -1.64 -3.89 5.53
N ARG A 224 -0.86 -3.21 6.36
CA ARG A 224 0.60 -3.34 6.38
C ARG A 224 0.99 -3.66 7.82
N ALA A 225 1.25 -4.93 8.11
CA ALA A 225 1.54 -5.32 9.47
C ALA A 225 2.90 -4.77 9.91
N VAL A 226 2.95 -4.40 11.18
CA VAL A 226 4.17 -3.96 11.86
C VAL A 226 4.40 -4.83 13.09
N ARG A 227 5.66 -4.96 13.48
CA ARG A 227 6.06 -5.51 14.77
C ARG A 227 7.16 -4.64 15.37
N SER A 228 7.25 -4.67 16.68
CA SER A 228 8.37 -4.05 17.39
C SER A 228 9.62 -4.90 17.18
N GLY A 229 10.75 -4.24 16.90
CA GLY A 229 12.05 -4.90 16.93
C GLY A 229 12.38 -5.35 18.34
N GLN A 230 13.12 -6.45 18.44
CA GLN A 230 13.80 -6.77 19.69
C GLN A 230 15.04 -5.89 19.76
N SER A 231 15.07 -5.00 20.74
CA SER A 231 16.28 -4.33 21.20
C SER A 231 17.31 -5.35 21.69
#